data_AF-A0A535IP19-F1
#
_entry.id   AF-A0A535IP19-F1
#
_cell.length_a   1.000
_cell.length_b   1.000
_cell.length_c   1.000
_cell.angle_alpha   90.00
_cell.angle_beta   90.00
_cell.angle_gamma   90.00
#
_symmetry.space_group_name_H-M   'P 1'
#
loop_
_entity.id
_entity.type
_entity.pdbx_description
1 polymer ?
#
loop_
_entity_poly.entity_id
_entity_poly.type
_entity_poly.pdbx_seq_one_letter_code
_entity_poly.pdbx_strand_id
1 'polypeptide(L)'
;MMPQPFNGLQTRHVLSVALVTALLLVLCSRSDVTAWAPVAQAASITTGEPALDGPLAVSASETVGATAAARTEARQRPLFNLQQLRAIWVDAFNPGIKTPREVDQLIERMHAARVNAIFAQVRKRGDAYFNRSIEPRADDLNEAPGNYDPLAYLIEKAHAATPPIEVHAWLNALPVAKASEPPTDTLHVYSAHGTNAPGADNWLSKNVYGALASDNLYFLDPGHPQADQYTSDVIVNLVKNYDVD
;
A
#
# COMPACT_ATOMS: atom_id res chain seq x y z
N MET A 1 -7.06 -6.81 -59.79
CA MET A 1 -7.21 -7.31 -58.41
C MET A 1 -8.25 -6.41 -57.75
N MET A 2 -9.47 -6.94 -57.58
CA MET A 2 -10.68 -6.19 -57.20
C MET A 2 -10.64 -5.76 -55.73
N PRO A 3 -11.13 -4.56 -55.35
CA PRO A 3 -11.50 -4.26 -53.98
C PRO A 3 -12.94 -4.73 -53.73
N GLN A 4 -13.18 -5.42 -52.61
CA GLN A 4 -14.52 -5.74 -52.12
C GLN A 4 -14.70 -5.19 -50.70
N PRO A 5 -15.94 -4.90 -50.29
CA PRO A 5 -16.29 -3.61 -49.70
C PRO A 5 -16.49 -3.64 -48.18
N PHE A 6 -16.42 -2.44 -47.61
CA PHE A 6 -17.05 -2.08 -46.34
C PHE A 6 -18.53 -2.44 -46.36
N ASN A 7 -19.00 -3.10 -45.29
CA ASN A 7 -20.42 -3.11 -44.95
C ASN A 7 -20.58 -2.78 -43.46
N GLY A 8 -21.48 -1.83 -43.21
CA GLY A 8 -21.60 -1.13 -41.95
C GLY A 8 -22.68 -1.68 -41.01
N LEU A 9 -22.66 -1.08 -39.82
CA LEU A 9 -23.78 -0.73 -38.96
C LEU A 9 -24.70 -1.86 -38.45
N GLN A 10 -24.45 -2.25 -37.19
CA GLN A 10 -25.53 -2.36 -36.21
C GLN A 10 -25.22 -1.42 -35.04
N THR A 11 -25.91 -0.29 -35.06
CA THR A 11 -26.03 0.69 -33.99
C THR A 11 -26.84 0.09 -32.84
N ARG A 12 -26.39 0.23 -31.58
CA ARG A 12 -27.19 0.75 -30.44
C ARG A 12 -26.54 0.47 -29.07
N HIS A 13 -26.67 1.47 -28.18
CA HIS A 13 -26.37 1.53 -26.73
C HIS A 13 -24.86 1.66 -26.40
N VAL A 14 -24.24 2.83 -26.22
CA VAL A 14 -24.55 4.05 -25.43
C VAL A 14 -24.74 3.79 -23.93
N LEU A 15 -23.75 4.31 -23.17
CA LEU A 15 -23.74 4.74 -21.77
C LEU A 15 -23.57 3.69 -20.64
N SER A 16 -22.43 3.87 -19.95
CA SER A 16 -22.32 4.01 -18.49
C SER A 16 -22.52 2.77 -17.60
N VAL A 17 -21.40 2.20 -17.10
CA VAL A 17 -21.34 1.64 -15.74
C VAL A 17 -20.02 2.08 -15.10
N ALA A 18 -20.00 3.33 -14.65
CA ALA A 18 -19.16 3.76 -13.54
C ALA A 18 -20.13 4.20 -12.43
N LEU A 19 -19.77 3.89 -11.18
CA LEU A 19 -20.31 4.47 -9.94
C LEU A 19 -21.64 3.90 -9.40
N VAL A 20 -21.58 2.84 -8.57
CA VAL A 20 -22.40 2.73 -7.34
C VAL A 20 -21.73 1.77 -6.33
N THR A 21 -20.82 2.26 -5.49
CA THR A 21 -20.61 1.67 -4.14
C THR A 21 -20.23 2.78 -3.15
N ALA A 22 -21.20 3.64 -2.84
CA ALA A 22 -21.12 4.56 -1.71
C ALA A 22 -22.54 4.93 -1.26
N LEU A 23 -23.24 4.02 -0.58
CA LEU A 23 -24.36 4.37 0.30
C LEU A 23 -24.72 3.18 1.21
N LEU A 24 -24.17 3.15 2.42
CA LEU A 24 -24.75 2.40 3.55
C LEU A 24 -24.19 2.99 4.86
N LEU A 25 -24.61 4.21 5.15
CA LEU A 25 -24.56 4.77 6.50
C LEU A 25 -25.88 5.51 6.73
N VAL A 26 -26.42 5.32 7.94
CA VAL A 26 -27.69 5.86 8.49
C VAL A 26 -28.92 4.99 8.24
N LEU A 27 -29.13 3.98 9.10
CA LEU A 27 -30.34 3.79 9.92
C LEU A 27 -30.29 2.42 10.63
N CYS A 28 -29.76 2.42 11.86
CA CYS A 28 -30.27 1.59 12.95
C CYS A 28 -29.89 2.29 14.25
N SER A 29 -30.73 3.24 14.64
CA SER A 29 -30.78 3.78 15.98
C SER A 29 -31.33 2.72 16.94
N ARG A 30 -30.75 2.67 18.14
CA ARG A 30 -31.23 2.02 19.36
C ARG A 30 -30.90 0.54 19.53
N SER A 31 -29.81 0.32 20.25
CA SER A 31 -29.81 -0.64 21.36
C SER A 31 -28.90 -0.08 22.44
N ASP A 32 -29.50 0.19 23.59
CA ASP A 32 -28.85 0.65 24.81
C ASP A 32 -27.70 -0.29 25.20
N VAL A 33 -26.47 0.23 25.21
CA VAL A 33 -25.34 -0.46 25.84
C VAL A 33 -25.08 0.26 27.16
N THR A 34 -25.60 -0.34 28.22
CA THR A 34 -25.34 0.04 29.60
C THR A 34 -23.85 0.01 29.91
N ALA A 35 -23.42 1.05 30.61
CA ALA A 35 -22.06 1.36 31.00
C ALA A 35 -21.31 0.20 31.68
N TRP A 36 -20.08 -0.05 31.22
CA TRP A 36 -19.05 -0.73 31.99
C TRP A 36 -18.13 0.34 32.58
N ALA A 37 -18.17 0.52 33.90
CA ALA A 37 -17.26 1.38 34.65
C ALA A 37 -15.99 0.59 35.04
N PRO A 38 -14.78 1.17 35.04
CA PRO A 38 -13.60 0.52 35.58
C PRO A 38 -13.55 0.70 37.11
N VAL A 39 -13.39 -0.41 37.84
CA VAL A 39 -13.05 -0.41 39.26
C VAL A 39 -11.56 -0.13 39.40
N ALA A 40 -11.22 1.07 39.87
CA ALA A 40 -9.88 1.40 40.36
C ALA A 40 -9.86 1.16 41.87
N GLN A 41 -9.15 0.11 42.32
CA GLN A 41 -8.85 -0.11 43.72
C GLN A 41 -7.47 0.47 44.02
N ALA A 42 -7.42 1.60 44.73
CA ALA A 42 -6.22 2.09 45.36
C ALA A 42 -5.98 1.30 46.67
N ALA A 43 -4.76 0.79 46.84
CA ALA A 43 -4.27 0.29 48.12
C ALA A 43 -3.04 1.12 48.52
N SER A 44 -3.21 1.88 49.59
CA SER A 44 -2.17 2.65 50.29
C SER A 44 -1.31 1.74 51.15
N ILE A 45 0.01 1.80 51.01
CA ILE A 45 0.96 1.25 51.99
C ILE A 45 1.91 2.36 52.40
N THR A 46 2.02 2.55 53.72
CA THR A 46 2.77 3.62 54.38
C THR A 46 4.24 3.25 54.58
N THR A 47 5.10 4.23 54.30
CA THR A 47 6.38 4.60 54.96
C THR A 47 7.36 3.53 55.44
N GLY A 48 8.59 3.63 54.92
CA GLY A 48 9.83 3.18 55.57
C GLY A 48 11.06 3.57 54.75
N GLU A 49 11.62 4.75 55.02
CA GLU A 49 12.97 5.15 54.56
C GLU A 49 14.04 4.42 55.39
N PRO A 50 15.22 4.16 54.82
CA PRO A 50 16.36 4.94 55.30
C PRO A 50 17.30 5.43 54.19
N ALA A 51 17.92 6.57 54.48
CA ALA A 51 18.89 7.29 53.68
C ALA A 51 20.25 6.57 53.53
N LEU A 52 20.87 6.71 52.35
CA LEU A 52 22.32 6.61 52.15
C LEU A 52 22.77 7.57 51.02
N ASP A 53 23.49 8.61 51.45
CA ASP A 53 24.55 9.43 50.85
C ASP A 53 24.85 9.42 49.32
N GLY A 54 24.94 10.64 48.74
CA GLY A 54 25.97 11.01 47.76
C GLY A 54 25.50 11.43 46.35
N PRO A 55 25.90 12.62 45.83
CA PRO A 55 25.40 13.14 44.55
C PRO A 55 26.27 12.72 43.36
N LEU A 56 25.66 12.12 42.34
CA LEU A 56 26.23 12.07 40.99
C LEU A 56 25.25 12.73 40.03
N ALA A 57 25.53 14.01 39.76
CA ALA A 57 24.93 14.75 38.67
C ALA A 57 25.38 14.11 37.34
N VAL A 58 24.44 13.50 36.62
CA VAL A 58 24.62 13.22 35.19
C VAL A 58 23.85 14.28 34.43
N SER A 59 24.63 15.11 33.72
CA SER A 59 24.19 16.15 32.80
C SER A 59 23.27 15.57 31.72
N ALA A 60 22.04 16.07 31.66
CA ALA A 60 21.17 15.88 30.51
C ALA A 60 21.70 16.74 29.36
N SER A 61 22.47 16.13 28.45
CA SER A 61 22.86 16.81 27.22
C SER A 61 21.74 16.65 26.19
N GLU A 62 21.09 17.78 25.92
CA GLU A 62 20.07 17.95 24.89
C GLU A 62 20.61 17.63 23.50
N THR A 63 20.06 16.61 22.84
CA THR A 63 20.08 16.52 21.36
C THR A 63 18.91 15.68 20.81
N VAL A 64 17.72 15.78 21.40
CA VAL A 64 16.50 15.09 20.90
C VAL A 64 15.58 16.04 20.11
N GLY A 65 15.83 17.36 20.15
CA GLY A 65 14.94 18.36 19.53
C GLY A 65 15.01 18.44 17.99
N ALA A 66 16.16 18.14 17.39
CA ALA A 66 16.37 18.35 15.95
C ALA A 66 15.62 17.33 15.07
N THR A 67 15.40 16.11 15.56
CA THR A 67 14.70 15.05 14.80
C THR A 67 13.18 15.11 14.94
N ALA A 68 12.67 15.62 16.07
CA ALA A 68 11.23 15.78 16.29
C ALA A 68 10.67 16.97 15.49
N ALA A 69 11.41 18.07 15.37
CA ALA A 69 10.99 19.25 14.61
C ALA A 69 10.89 18.96 13.10
N ALA A 70 11.89 18.30 12.51
CA ALA A 70 11.87 17.91 11.09
C ALA A 70 10.74 16.91 10.74
N ARG A 71 10.43 15.99 11.67
CA ARG A 71 9.26 15.08 11.54
C ARG A 71 7.93 15.79 11.72
N THR A 72 7.90 16.91 12.44
CA THR A 72 6.69 17.71 12.67
C THR A 72 6.42 18.63 11.48
N GLU A 73 7.45 19.24 10.88
CA GLU A 73 7.30 20.05 9.66
C GLU A 73 6.84 19.23 8.46
N ALA A 74 7.36 18.01 8.28
CA ALA A 74 6.87 17.09 7.24
C ALA A 74 5.38 16.74 7.40
N ARG A 75 4.84 16.80 8.63
CA ARG A 75 3.44 16.50 8.96
C ARG A 75 2.51 17.72 8.87
N GLN A 76 3.06 18.92 8.67
CA GLN A 76 2.28 20.13 8.42
C GLN A 76 2.16 20.43 6.92
N ARG A 77 2.10 19.39 6.06
CA ARG A 77 1.48 19.56 4.74
C ARG A 77 0.03 20.03 4.99
N PRO A 78 -0.42 21.16 4.42
CA PRO A 78 -1.77 21.64 4.67
C PRO A 78 -2.74 20.54 4.27
N LEU A 79 -3.42 19.97 5.27
CA LEU A 79 -4.46 18.98 5.07
C LEU A 79 -5.53 19.65 4.22
N PHE A 80 -5.61 19.21 2.97
CA PHE A 80 -6.53 19.70 1.94
C PHE A 80 -6.19 21.08 1.39
N ASN A 81 -5.24 21.12 0.46
CA ASN A 81 -5.41 22.03 -0.68
C ASN A 81 -6.73 21.59 -1.36
N LEU A 82 -7.80 22.38 -1.27
CA LEU A 82 -9.14 22.11 -1.85
C LEU A 82 -9.12 22.10 -3.39
N GLN A 83 -7.98 21.77 -3.99
CA GLN A 83 -7.86 21.59 -5.41
C GLN A 83 -8.54 20.29 -5.82
N GLN A 84 -9.26 20.35 -6.94
CA GLN A 84 -9.81 19.17 -7.58
C GLN A 84 -8.70 18.12 -7.78
N LEU A 85 -8.93 16.91 -7.28
CA LEU A 85 -8.09 15.74 -7.58
C LEU A 85 -8.21 15.41 -9.07
N ARG A 86 -7.07 15.44 -9.77
CA ARG A 86 -6.93 15.06 -11.17
C ARG A 86 -5.83 14.03 -11.19
N ALA A 87 -6.22 12.77 -11.06
CA ALA A 87 -5.28 11.67 -10.87
C ALA A 87 -5.27 10.71 -12.04
N ILE A 88 -4.17 9.97 -12.17
CA ILE A 88 -4.11 8.79 -13.03
C ILE A 88 -3.70 7.57 -12.23
N TRP A 89 -4.12 6.40 -12.71
CA TRP A 89 -3.59 5.13 -12.25
C TRP A 89 -2.46 4.68 -13.18
N VAL A 90 -1.32 4.33 -12.60
CA VAL A 90 -0.16 3.79 -13.31
C VAL A 90 -0.02 2.33 -12.91
N ASP A 91 -0.39 1.44 -13.81
CA ASP A 91 -0.29 0.01 -13.59
C ASP A 91 1.16 -0.49 -13.71
N ALA A 92 1.49 -1.58 -13.03
CA ALA A 92 2.82 -2.19 -13.08
C ALA A 92 2.95 -3.29 -14.15
N PHE A 93 1.91 -3.51 -14.97
CA PHE A 93 1.97 -4.44 -16.10
C PHE A 93 2.64 -3.80 -17.32
N ASN A 94 2.49 -2.48 -17.46
CA ASN A 94 3.03 -1.68 -18.55
C ASN A 94 4.25 -0.82 -18.10
N PRO A 95 4.98 -0.19 -19.04
CA PRO A 95 5.97 0.82 -18.71
C PRO A 95 5.34 1.99 -17.94
N GLY A 96 6.04 2.51 -16.94
CA GLY A 96 5.59 3.66 -16.16
C GLY A 96 6.54 4.03 -15.03
N ILE A 97 6.95 3.04 -14.23
CA ILE A 97 7.84 3.27 -13.07
C ILE A 97 9.11 2.40 -13.10
N LYS A 98 9.22 1.45 -14.04
CA LYS A 98 10.21 0.36 -13.99
C LYS A 98 11.64 0.83 -14.22
N THR A 99 11.82 1.98 -14.85
CA THR A 99 13.13 2.61 -15.08
C THR A 99 13.09 4.11 -14.78
N PRO A 100 14.25 4.75 -14.51
CA PRO A 100 14.30 6.21 -14.32
C PRO A 100 13.71 6.99 -15.49
N ARG A 101 13.99 6.54 -16.72
CA ARG A 101 13.48 7.16 -17.95
C ARG A 101 11.95 7.13 -18.02
N GLU A 102 11.34 6.02 -17.62
CA GLU A 102 9.87 5.92 -17.60
C GLU A 102 9.27 6.91 -16.60
N VAL A 103 9.85 7.02 -15.40
CA VAL A 103 9.41 7.98 -14.38
C VAL A 103 9.56 9.42 -14.87
N ASP A 104 10.71 9.78 -15.46
CA ASP A 104 10.92 11.13 -16.00
C ASP A 104 9.85 11.48 -17.05
N GLN A 105 9.58 10.56 -17.98
CA GLN A 105 8.54 10.74 -18.99
C GLN A 105 7.13 10.78 -18.40
N LEU A 106 6.88 10.02 -17.33
CA LEU A 106 5.61 10.02 -16.62
C LEU A 106 5.35 11.41 -16.02
N ILE A 107 6.32 11.99 -15.31
CA ILE A 107 6.19 13.33 -14.70
C ILE A 107 5.96 14.40 -15.75
N GLU A 108 6.69 14.37 -16.87
CA GLU A 108 6.47 15.29 -18.00
C GLU A 108 5.03 15.22 -18.53
N ARG A 109 4.50 14.00 -18.71
CA ARG A 109 3.12 13.79 -19.17
C ARG A 109 2.10 14.28 -18.15
N MET A 110 2.36 14.12 -16.85
CA MET A 110 1.44 14.57 -15.80
C MET A 110 1.29 16.09 -15.84
N HIS A 111 2.39 16.82 -16.01
CA HIS A 111 2.35 18.27 -16.19
C HIS A 111 1.61 18.69 -17.45
N ALA A 112 1.91 18.06 -18.59
CA ALA A 112 1.24 18.35 -19.85
C ALA A 112 -0.29 18.15 -19.75
N ALA A 113 -0.73 17.13 -19.00
CA ALA A 113 -2.13 16.82 -18.75
C ALA A 113 -2.75 17.59 -17.55
N ARG A 114 -1.95 18.39 -16.82
CA ARG A 114 -2.35 19.08 -15.57
C ARG A 114 -2.84 18.14 -14.47
N VAL A 115 -2.35 16.90 -14.45
CA VAL A 115 -2.58 15.91 -13.39
C VAL A 115 -1.80 16.32 -12.14
N ASN A 116 -2.40 16.14 -10.95
CA ASN A 116 -1.79 16.50 -9.67
C ASN A 116 -1.61 15.32 -8.70
N ALA A 117 -2.01 14.10 -9.09
CA ALA A 117 -1.77 12.91 -8.29
C ALA A 117 -1.53 11.66 -9.17
N ILE A 118 -0.66 10.78 -8.71
CA ILE A 118 -0.37 9.48 -9.31
C ILE A 118 -0.74 8.40 -8.31
N PHE A 119 -1.64 7.49 -8.71
CA PHE A 119 -1.81 6.22 -8.03
C PHE A 119 -0.88 5.21 -8.69
N ALA A 120 0.26 4.92 -8.07
CA ALA A 120 1.25 4.01 -8.63
C ALA A 120 1.05 2.60 -8.10
N GLN A 121 0.79 1.63 -8.98
CA GLN A 121 0.73 0.23 -8.56
C GLN A 121 2.15 -0.24 -8.20
N VAL A 122 2.38 -0.47 -6.92
CA VAL A 122 3.70 -0.85 -6.37
C VAL A 122 3.76 -2.26 -5.84
N ARG A 123 2.61 -2.95 -5.85
CA ARG A 123 2.47 -4.38 -5.56
C ARG A 123 1.44 -5.01 -6.50
N LYS A 124 1.84 -6.01 -7.30
CA LYS A 124 0.89 -6.73 -8.18
C LYS A 124 0.37 -7.97 -7.49
N ARG A 125 1.26 -8.89 -7.11
CA ARG A 125 0.95 -10.23 -6.63
C ARG A 125 2.02 -10.73 -5.65
N GLY A 126 2.26 -10.02 -4.56
CA GLY A 126 3.31 -10.40 -3.61
C GLY A 126 4.74 -10.02 -4.05
N ASP A 127 4.84 -9.13 -5.04
CA ASP A 127 6.07 -8.60 -5.61
C ASP A 127 6.16 -7.08 -5.40
N ALA A 128 7.33 -6.60 -5.00
CA ALA A 128 7.55 -5.20 -4.65
C ALA A 128 8.27 -4.42 -5.76
N TYR A 129 7.69 -3.26 -6.11
CA TYR A 129 8.32 -2.24 -6.95
C TYR A 129 9.10 -1.20 -6.13
N PHE A 130 9.67 -1.63 -5.01
CA PHE A 130 10.36 -0.80 -4.06
C PHE A 130 11.34 -1.66 -3.23
N ASN A 131 12.49 -1.12 -2.83
CA ASN A 131 13.58 -1.93 -2.27
C ASN A 131 13.46 -2.18 -0.77
N ARG A 132 12.90 -1.24 -0.01
CA ARG A 132 12.64 -1.39 1.43
C ARG A 132 11.30 -2.12 1.59
N SER A 133 11.30 -3.40 1.29
CA SER A 133 10.13 -4.27 1.35
C SER A 133 10.41 -5.52 2.19
N ILE A 134 9.34 -6.13 2.70
CA ILE A 134 9.36 -7.51 3.23
C ILE A 134 9.05 -8.56 2.15
N GLU A 135 8.56 -8.10 0.99
CA GLU A 135 8.27 -8.92 -0.17
C GLU A 135 9.45 -8.94 -1.15
N PRO A 136 9.60 -10.01 -1.94
CA PRO A 136 10.63 -10.05 -2.98
C PRO A 136 10.41 -8.94 -4.01
N ARG A 137 11.50 -8.52 -4.64
CA ARG A 137 11.46 -7.53 -5.72
C ARG A 137 10.76 -8.12 -6.93
N ALA A 138 10.02 -7.30 -7.67
CA ALA A 138 9.37 -7.73 -8.90
C ALA A 138 10.39 -8.16 -9.98
N ASP A 139 10.15 -9.33 -10.59
CA ASP A 139 11.04 -9.96 -11.57
C ASP A 139 11.19 -9.18 -12.88
N ASP A 140 10.27 -8.27 -13.20
CA ASP A 140 10.30 -7.48 -14.42
C ASP A 140 11.03 -6.13 -14.25
N LEU A 141 11.81 -5.98 -13.18
CA LEU A 141 12.70 -4.84 -12.93
C LEU A 141 14.16 -5.08 -13.35
N ASN A 142 14.43 -6.17 -14.08
CA ASN A 142 15.78 -6.60 -14.46
C ASN A 142 16.55 -5.60 -15.34
N GLU A 143 15.84 -4.72 -16.06
CA GLU A 143 16.46 -3.69 -16.91
C GLU A 143 16.86 -2.42 -16.13
N ALA A 144 16.46 -2.32 -14.86
CA ALA A 144 16.81 -1.19 -14.02
C ALA A 144 18.23 -1.34 -13.44
N PRO A 145 18.98 -0.24 -13.25
CA PRO A 145 20.24 -0.27 -12.51
C PRO A 145 20.05 -0.95 -11.14
N GLY A 146 21.03 -1.73 -10.68
CA GLY A 146 20.82 -2.68 -9.58
C GLY A 146 20.26 -2.10 -8.27
N ASN A 147 20.56 -0.84 -7.95
CA ASN A 147 20.05 -0.16 -6.76
C ASN A 147 18.83 0.74 -7.02
N TYR A 148 18.26 0.72 -8.23
CA TYR A 148 17.10 1.53 -8.58
C TYR A 148 15.88 1.10 -7.76
N ASP A 149 15.30 2.06 -7.06
CA ASP A 149 14.06 1.91 -6.30
C ASP A 149 12.95 2.68 -7.03
N PRO A 150 12.03 1.97 -7.73
CA PRO A 150 10.99 2.62 -8.53
C PRO A 150 10.11 3.59 -7.73
N LEU A 151 9.64 3.18 -6.55
CA LEU A 151 8.77 4.02 -5.72
C LEU A 151 9.55 5.21 -5.15
N ALA A 152 10.76 5.01 -4.63
CA ALA A 152 11.55 6.13 -4.10
C ALA A 152 11.84 7.17 -5.17
N TYR A 153 12.22 6.73 -6.38
CA TYR A 153 12.52 7.64 -7.48
C TYR A 153 11.26 8.38 -7.96
N LEU A 154 10.12 7.69 -8.06
CA LEU A 154 8.85 8.33 -8.40
C LEU A 154 8.49 9.43 -7.39
N ILE A 155 8.57 9.14 -6.09
CA ILE A 155 8.27 10.11 -5.02
C ILE A 155 9.19 11.32 -5.14
N GLU A 156 10.51 11.10 -5.25
CA GLU A 156 11.49 12.18 -5.39
C GLU A 156 11.15 13.10 -6.58
N LYS A 157 10.91 12.51 -7.76
CA LYS A 157 10.64 13.27 -8.98
C LYS A 157 9.29 13.98 -8.96
N ALA A 158 8.25 13.35 -8.41
CA ALA A 158 6.91 13.92 -8.32
C ALA A 158 6.83 15.06 -7.31
N HIS A 159 7.45 14.91 -6.13
CA HIS A 159 7.46 15.93 -5.09
C HIS A 159 8.37 17.12 -5.46
N ALA A 160 9.47 16.89 -6.19
CA ALA A 160 10.34 17.95 -6.69
C ALA A 160 9.76 18.71 -7.90
N ALA A 161 8.69 18.19 -8.52
CA ALA A 161 8.05 18.80 -9.66
C ALA A 161 7.39 20.14 -9.31
N THR A 162 7.17 21.02 -10.28
CA THR A 162 6.52 22.33 -10.05
C THR A 162 5.37 22.52 -11.04
N PRO A 163 4.10 22.49 -10.59
CA PRO A 163 3.65 22.20 -9.22
C PRO A 163 3.94 20.74 -8.77
N PRO A 164 4.06 20.47 -7.45
CA PRO A 164 4.30 19.10 -6.98
C PRO A 164 3.12 18.19 -7.32
N ILE A 165 3.42 16.91 -7.50
CA ILE A 165 2.45 15.85 -7.80
C ILE A 165 2.43 14.89 -6.62
N GLU A 166 1.24 14.58 -6.11
CA GLU A 166 1.07 13.58 -5.05
C GLU A 166 1.33 12.16 -5.57
N VAL A 167 1.88 11.29 -4.73
CA VAL A 167 2.14 9.88 -5.03
C VAL A 167 1.43 9.00 -4.00
N HIS A 168 0.38 8.35 -4.47
CA HIS A 168 -0.43 7.40 -3.71
C HIS A 168 -0.02 5.98 -4.11
N ALA A 169 0.48 5.19 -3.16
CA ALA A 169 0.83 3.80 -3.44
C ALA A 169 -0.43 2.91 -3.58
N TRP A 170 -0.60 2.30 -4.75
CA TRP A 170 -1.62 1.28 -4.99
C TRP A 170 -1.03 -0.11 -4.75
N LEU A 171 -1.71 -0.90 -3.92
CA LEU A 171 -1.39 -2.31 -3.69
C LEU A 171 -2.61 -3.16 -3.99
N ASN A 172 -2.45 -4.23 -4.75
CA ASN A 172 -3.45 -5.30 -4.70
C ASN A 172 -3.26 -6.02 -3.37
N ALA A 173 -4.28 -6.13 -2.52
CA ALA A 173 -4.11 -6.70 -1.18
C ALA A 173 -3.98 -8.23 -1.20
N LEU A 174 -4.92 -8.91 -1.84
CA LEU A 174 -5.08 -10.37 -1.71
C LEU A 174 -4.44 -11.23 -2.81
N PRO A 175 -4.43 -10.88 -4.11
CA PRO A 175 -3.87 -11.79 -5.11
C PRO A 175 -2.35 -11.91 -4.92
N VAL A 176 -1.82 -13.13 -5.00
CA VAL A 176 -0.41 -13.43 -4.70
C VAL A 176 0.27 -14.33 -5.73
N ALA A 177 -0.45 -14.98 -6.63
CA ALA A 177 0.19 -15.75 -7.69
C ALA A 177 -0.77 -15.99 -8.85
N LYS A 178 -0.23 -16.15 -10.06
CA LYS A 178 -0.99 -16.76 -11.15
C LYS A 178 -0.93 -18.27 -11.00
N ALA A 179 -2.04 -18.97 -11.24
CA ALA A 179 -2.05 -20.43 -11.16
C ALA A 179 -1.24 -21.08 -12.30
N SER A 180 -1.25 -20.47 -13.48
CA SER A 180 -0.47 -20.90 -14.65
C SER A 180 1.03 -20.61 -14.55
N GLU A 181 1.43 -19.71 -13.65
CA GLU A 181 2.78 -19.16 -13.56
C GLU A 181 3.04 -18.75 -12.09
N PRO A 182 3.22 -19.74 -11.20
CA PRO A 182 3.51 -19.45 -9.81
C PRO A 182 4.92 -18.83 -9.67
N PRO A 183 5.12 -17.95 -8.67
CA PRO A 183 6.42 -17.33 -8.41
C PRO A 183 7.46 -18.40 -8.04
N THR A 184 8.72 -18.14 -8.42
CA THR A 184 9.86 -19.05 -8.20
C THR A 184 10.73 -18.62 -7.01
N ASP A 185 10.64 -17.36 -6.58
CA ASP A 185 11.37 -16.86 -5.41
C ASP A 185 10.84 -17.57 -4.13
N THR A 186 11.77 -18.15 -3.36
CA THR A 186 11.44 -18.88 -2.12
C THR A 186 10.99 -17.96 -1.00
N LEU A 187 11.31 -16.66 -1.05
CA LEU A 187 10.86 -15.64 -0.11
C LEU A 187 9.46 -15.13 -0.44
N HIS A 188 8.90 -15.50 -1.60
CA HIS A 188 7.56 -15.12 -1.98
C HIS A 188 6.51 -15.78 -1.07
N VAL A 189 5.49 -15.03 -0.62
CA VAL A 189 4.45 -15.54 0.31
C VAL A 189 3.73 -16.78 -0.21
N TYR A 190 3.42 -16.82 -1.51
CA TYR A 190 2.88 -18.01 -2.16
C TYR A 190 3.80 -19.25 -2.05
N SER A 191 5.12 -19.09 -2.13
CA SER A 191 6.07 -20.21 -2.01
C SER A 191 6.06 -20.80 -0.60
N ALA A 192 5.91 -19.96 0.42
CA ALA A 192 5.86 -20.37 1.83
C ALA A 192 4.48 -20.90 2.27
N HIS A 193 3.39 -20.29 1.79
CA HIS A 193 2.03 -20.46 2.30
C HIS A 193 0.99 -20.84 1.23
N GLY A 194 1.45 -21.28 0.06
CA GLY A 194 0.62 -21.63 -1.09
C GLY A 194 0.10 -23.06 -1.07
N THR A 195 -0.10 -23.63 -2.26
CA THR A 195 -0.76 -24.94 -2.45
C THR A 195 -0.05 -26.12 -1.79
N ASN A 196 1.26 -26.02 -1.56
CA ASN A 196 2.06 -27.07 -0.92
C ASN A 196 2.11 -26.96 0.61
N ALA A 197 1.63 -25.86 1.19
CA ALA A 197 1.60 -25.67 2.64
C ALA A 197 0.47 -26.49 3.27
N PRO A 198 0.74 -27.23 4.37
CA PRO A 198 -0.26 -28.07 5.04
C PRO A 198 -1.12 -27.27 6.03
N GLY A 199 -2.39 -27.65 6.17
CA GLY A 199 -3.25 -27.20 7.28
C GLY A 199 -3.30 -25.67 7.43
N ALA A 200 -2.98 -25.19 8.63
CA ALA A 200 -2.99 -23.76 8.97
C ALA A 200 -1.83 -22.97 8.35
N ASP A 201 -0.80 -23.63 7.82
CA ASP A 201 0.28 -22.93 7.10
C ASP A 201 -0.14 -22.55 5.68
N ASN A 202 -1.27 -23.07 5.19
CA ASN A 202 -1.87 -22.67 3.92
C ASN A 202 -2.72 -21.41 4.10
N TRP A 203 -2.29 -20.32 3.49
CA TRP A 203 -2.95 -19.02 3.62
C TRP A 203 -3.86 -18.70 2.44
N LEU A 204 -4.12 -19.66 1.54
CA LEU A 204 -4.90 -19.40 0.34
C LEU A 204 -6.40 -19.48 0.61
N SER A 205 -7.14 -18.52 0.04
CA SER A 205 -8.59 -18.54 0.03
C SER A 205 -9.13 -19.60 -0.92
N LYS A 206 -10.39 -20.00 -0.69
CA LYS A 206 -11.15 -20.87 -1.59
C LYS A 206 -12.34 -20.12 -2.14
N ASN A 207 -12.65 -20.32 -3.41
CA ASN A 207 -13.89 -19.84 -3.99
C ASN A 207 -15.10 -20.66 -3.48
N VAL A 208 -16.30 -20.28 -3.91
CA VAL A 208 -17.56 -20.93 -3.51
C VAL A 208 -17.66 -22.42 -3.87
N TYR A 209 -16.80 -22.91 -4.77
CA TYR A 209 -16.72 -24.31 -5.19
C TYR A 209 -15.62 -25.09 -4.46
N GLY A 210 -14.94 -24.47 -3.49
CA GLY A 210 -13.84 -25.07 -2.74
C GLY A 210 -12.51 -25.11 -3.48
N ALA A 211 -12.39 -24.48 -4.67
CA ALA A 211 -11.14 -24.41 -5.41
C ALA A 211 -10.25 -23.26 -4.88
N LEU A 212 -8.95 -23.53 -4.78
CA LEU A 212 -7.96 -22.55 -4.29
C LEU A 212 -7.66 -21.42 -5.29
N ALA A 213 -7.89 -21.65 -6.58
CA ALA A 213 -7.69 -20.66 -7.62
C ALA A 213 -9.03 -20.17 -8.19
N SER A 214 -9.11 -18.87 -8.47
CA SER A 214 -10.20 -18.25 -9.23
C SER A 214 -9.60 -17.37 -10.32
N ASP A 215 -10.12 -17.46 -11.55
CA ASP A 215 -9.65 -16.66 -12.69
C ASP A 215 -8.13 -16.68 -12.88
N ASN A 216 -7.53 -17.89 -12.78
CA ASN A 216 -6.09 -18.11 -12.86
C ASN A 216 -5.26 -17.37 -11.79
N LEU A 217 -5.87 -17.02 -10.65
CA LEU A 217 -5.19 -16.36 -9.53
C LEU A 217 -5.39 -17.12 -8.22
N TYR A 218 -4.34 -17.13 -7.41
CA TYR A 218 -4.38 -17.47 -6.00
C TYR A 218 -4.48 -16.20 -5.17
N PHE A 219 -5.30 -16.25 -4.12
CA PHE A 219 -5.56 -15.13 -3.21
C PHE A 219 -5.22 -15.54 -1.78
N LEU A 220 -4.63 -14.63 -1.02
CA LEU A 220 -4.59 -14.75 0.44
C LEU A 220 -6.01 -14.73 0.99
N ASP A 221 -6.26 -15.57 2.00
CA ASP A 221 -7.50 -15.60 2.74
C ASP A 221 -7.53 -14.47 3.77
N PRO A 222 -8.37 -13.42 3.60
CA PRO A 222 -8.48 -12.35 4.60
C PRO A 222 -9.08 -12.86 5.93
N GLY A 223 -9.71 -14.04 5.95
CA GLY A 223 -10.16 -14.69 7.18
C GLY A 223 -9.06 -15.42 7.94
N HIS A 224 -7.87 -15.60 7.36
CA HIS A 224 -6.75 -16.26 8.00
C HIS A 224 -5.92 -15.26 8.81
N PRO A 225 -5.82 -15.39 10.16
CA PRO A 225 -5.21 -14.35 11.01
C PRO A 225 -3.78 -13.97 10.62
N GLN A 226 -2.96 -14.94 10.21
CA GLN A 226 -1.57 -14.65 9.81
C GLN A 226 -1.48 -14.02 8.42
N ALA A 227 -2.44 -14.30 7.52
CA ALA A 227 -2.46 -13.71 6.18
C ALA A 227 -2.95 -12.25 6.23
N ASP A 228 -3.91 -11.97 7.11
CA ASP A 228 -4.37 -10.61 7.42
C ASP A 228 -3.25 -9.78 8.06
N GLN A 229 -2.56 -10.34 9.07
CA GLN A 229 -1.40 -9.68 9.69
C GLN A 229 -0.28 -9.43 8.68
N TYR A 230 0.06 -10.42 7.85
CA TYR A 230 1.06 -10.26 6.79
C TYR A 230 0.68 -9.13 5.82
N THR A 231 -0.57 -9.09 5.37
CA THR A 231 -1.07 -8.03 4.47
C THR A 231 -0.94 -6.65 5.12
N SER A 232 -1.29 -6.55 6.40
CA SER A 232 -1.14 -5.33 7.19
C SER A 232 0.34 -4.92 7.34
N ASP A 233 1.24 -5.88 7.57
CA ASP A 233 2.67 -5.64 7.70
C ASP A 233 3.30 -5.15 6.40
N VAL A 234 2.87 -5.64 5.23
CA VAL A 234 3.30 -5.12 3.93
C VAL A 234 2.94 -3.63 3.80
N ILE A 235 1.70 -3.25 4.12
CA ILE A 235 1.22 -1.87 4.04
C ILE A 235 1.96 -0.98 5.04
N VAL A 236 2.07 -1.42 6.29
CA VAL A 236 2.77 -0.69 7.36
C VAL A 236 4.25 -0.52 7.05
N ASN A 237 4.90 -1.54 6.49
CA ASN A 237 6.28 -1.47 6.06
C ASN A 237 6.45 -0.40 4.98
N LEU A 238 5.58 -0.36 3.97
CA LEU A 238 5.64 0.65 2.91
C LEU A 238 5.51 2.07 3.48
N VAL A 239 4.46 2.36 4.23
CA VAL A 239 4.22 3.73 4.74
C VAL A 239 5.25 4.19 5.77
N LYS A 240 5.94 3.26 6.45
CA LYS A 240 7.06 3.60 7.34
C LYS A 240 8.34 3.95 6.59
N ASN A 241 8.51 3.44 5.38
CA ASN A 241 9.75 3.51 4.62
C ASN A 241 9.72 4.49 3.44
N TYR A 242 8.54 4.99 3.05
CA TYR A 242 8.36 5.85 1.88
C TYR A 242 7.42 7.03 2.21
N ASP A 243 7.78 8.22 1.73
CA ASP A 243 6.98 9.45 1.89
C ASP A 243 5.86 9.51 0.83
N VAL A 244 4.93 8.56 0.91
CA VAL A 244 3.71 8.56 0.09
C VAL A 244 2.67 9.52 0.68
N ASP A 245 1.78 10.04 -0.17
CA ASP A 245 0.74 11.02 0.19
C ASP A 245 -0.57 10.39 0.69
#